data_AF-A0A0F9RDE4-F1
#
_entry.id   AF-A0A0F9RDE4-F1
#
_cell.length_a   1.000
_cell.length_b   1.000
_cell.length_c   1.000
_cell.angle_alpha   90.00
_cell.angle_beta   90.00
_cell.angle_gamma   90.00
#
_symmetry.space_group_name_H-M   'P 1'
#
loop_
_entity.id
_entity.type
_entity.pdbx_description
1 polymer ?
#
loop_
_entity_poly.entity_id
_entity_poly.type
_entity_poly.pdbx_seq_one_letter_code
_entity_poly.pdbx_strand_id
1 'polypeptide(L)'
;MGNDLPNHKEAQRRWYDSKGRDRYRVKSLGGKYLPPGEEKRPYTGKCELCGATYEDDKSKFHYHHWIDEEPTIGIWVCVKCHWMIEAVDTGLLQKYEELKPLIEKECAMKMLGRFGLLEVVNG
;
A
#
# COMPACT_ATOMS: atom_id res chain seq x y z
N MET A 1 -11.03 29.92 -33.00
CA MET A 1 -9.97 28.90 -33.03
C MET A 1 -9.81 28.42 -31.60
N GLY A 2 -10.29 27.21 -31.28
CA GLY A 2 -10.26 26.67 -29.92
C GLY A 2 -8.85 26.25 -29.55
N ASN A 3 -8.33 26.77 -28.43
CA ASN A 3 -7.08 26.32 -27.82
C ASN A 3 -7.38 25.08 -26.98
N ASP A 4 -7.49 23.93 -27.63
CA ASP A 4 -7.53 22.64 -26.95
C ASP A 4 -6.09 22.30 -26.54
N LEU A 5 -5.69 22.75 -25.34
CA LEU A 5 -4.48 22.28 -24.70
C LEU A 5 -4.60 20.75 -24.57
N PRO A 6 -3.59 19.97 -25.03
CA PRO A 6 -3.66 18.53 -24.98
C PRO A 6 -3.89 18.09 -23.53
N ASN A 7 -4.91 17.25 -23.35
CA ASN A 7 -5.21 16.61 -22.08
C ASN A 7 -3.91 16.05 -21.50
N HIS A 8 -3.58 16.37 -20.25
CA HIS A 8 -2.37 15.93 -19.55
C HIS A 8 -2.05 14.43 -19.77
N LYS A 9 -3.10 13.60 -19.91
CA LYS A 9 -2.99 12.17 -20.21
C LYS A 9 -2.38 11.86 -21.58
N GLU A 10 -2.66 12.67 -22.61
CA GLU A 10 -2.11 12.48 -23.97
C GLU A 10 -0.65 12.91 -24.06
N ALA A 11 -0.26 14.00 -23.38
CA ALA A 11 1.13 14.44 -23.29
C ALA A 11 1.98 13.37 -22.57
N GLN A 12 1.47 12.82 -21.47
CA GLN A 12 2.12 11.75 -20.72
C GLN A 12 2.28 10.48 -21.58
N ARG A 13 1.24 10.07 -22.32
CA ARG A 13 1.28 8.90 -23.20
C ARG A 13 2.33 9.03 -24.31
N ARG A 14 2.41 10.20 -24.98
CA ARG A 14 3.41 10.46 -26.01
C ARG A 14 4.85 10.39 -25.47
N TRP A 15 5.06 10.85 -24.24
CA TRP A 15 6.36 10.76 -23.58
C TRP A 15 6.78 9.31 -23.34
N TYR A 16 5.87 8.46 -22.82
CA TYR A 16 6.11 7.03 -22.62
C TYR A 16 6.41 6.28 -23.93
N ASP A 17 5.66 6.57 -25.00
CA ASP A 17 5.85 5.91 -26.30
C ASP A 17 7.20 6.27 -26.95
N SER A 18 7.73 7.48 -26.68
CA SER A 18 9.00 7.95 -27.25
C SER A 18 10.27 7.32 -26.68
N LYS A 19 10.21 6.66 -25.51
CA LYS A 19 11.41 6.20 -24.77
C LYS A 19 11.71 4.70 -24.91
N GLY A 20 10.89 3.95 -25.64
CA GLY A 20 11.08 2.51 -25.87
C GLY A 20 10.70 1.66 -24.65
N ARG A 21 9.94 0.58 -24.90
CA ARG A 21 9.28 -0.24 -23.88
C ARG A 21 10.20 -1.12 -23.03
N ASP A 22 11.51 -1.15 -23.30
CA ASP A 22 12.41 -2.23 -22.84
C ASP A 22 13.30 -1.92 -21.62
N ARG A 23 13.28 -0.70 -21.04
CA ARG A 23 14.27 -0.35 -19.99
C ARG A 23 13.77 0.00 -18.59
N TYR A 24 12.48 -0.12 -18.29
CA TYR A 24 11.98 0.17 -16.94
C TYR A 24 11.11 -0.94 -16.38
N ARG A 25 11.76 -2.05 -16.02
CA ARG A 25 11.19 -3.04 -15.10
C ARG A 25 11.48 -2.58 -13.66
N VAL A 26 10.71 -1.62 -13.16
CA VAL A 26 10.72 -1.31 -11.71
C VAL A 26 9.27 -1.21 -11.25
N LYS A 27 8.74 -2.34 -10.81
CA LYS A 27 7.39 -2.42 -10.24
C LYS A 27 7.39 -1.80 -8.84
N SER A 28 6.58 -0.76 -8.65
CA SER A 28 5.91 -0.49 -7.38
C SER A 28 4.40 -0.64 -7.60
N LEU A 29 3.74 -1.44 -6.75
CA LEU A 29 2.28 -1.38 -6.59
C LEU A 29 2.02 -0.08 -5.83
N GLY A 30 1.26 0.84 -6.45
CA GLY A 30 1.05 2.23 -6.00
C GLY A 30 0.97 3.23 -7.18
N GLY A 31 1.72 2.99 -8.26
CA GLY A 31 1.31 3.41 -9.61
C GLY A 31 1.48 4.88 -10.06
N LYS A 32 2.29 5.73 -9.41
CA LYS A 32 2.85 6.92 -10.07
C LYS A 32 4.37 6.86 -10.10
N TYR A 33 4.94 6.88 -11.30
CA TYR A 33 6.37 6.96 -11.52
C TYR A 33 6.82 8.40 -11.26
N LEU A 34 7.86 8.58 -10.45
CA LEU A 34 8.48 9.90 -10.35
C LEU A 34 9.06 10.26 -11.73
N PRO A 35 8.74 11.44 -12.29
CA PRO A 35 9.41 11.91 -13.48
C PRO A 35 10.94 11.93 -13.26
N PRO A 36 11.73 11.61 -14.29
CA PRO A 36 13.18 11.70 -14.18
C PRO A 36 13.59 13.12 -13.82
N GLY A 37 14.25 13.29 -12.67
CA GLY A 37 14.69 14.58 -12.13
C GLY A 37 14.20 14.90 -10.72
N GLU A 38 13.22 14.15 -10.18
CA GLU A 38 12.80 14.30 -8.80
C GLU A 38 13.65 13.43 -7.86
N GLU A 39 14.38 14.09 -6.97
CA GLU A 39 15.26 13.42 -6.01
C GLU A 39 14.48 12.95 -4.79
N LYS A 40 14.41 11.62 -4.61
CA LYS A 40 13.99 11.03 -3.34
C LYS A 40 15.02 11.39 -2.27
N ARG A 41 14.59 11.44 -1.00
CA ARG A 41 15.53 11.49 0.12
C ARG A 41 16.51 10.30 0.04
N PRO A 42 17.80 10.48 0.37
CA PRO A 42 18.77 9.40 0.41
C PRO A 42 18.31 8.24 1.30
N TYR A 43 18.59 7.01 0.88
CA TYR A 43 18.29 5.83 1.69
C TYR A 43 19.17 5.80 2.95
N THR A 44 18.56 5.57 4.10
CA THR A 44 19.20 5.65 5.43
C THR A 44 19.82 4.33 5.90
N GLY A 45 19.70 3.25 5.12
CA GLY A 45 20.21 1.92 5.47
C GLY A 45 19.26 1.08 6.34
N LYS A 46 18.13 1.65 6.78
CA LYS A 46 17.14 0.97 7.63
C LYS A 46 15.73 1.51 7.39
N CYS A 47 14.74 0.79 7.92
CA CYS A 47 13.36 1.25 7.92
C CYS A 47 13.24 2.45 8.87
N GLU A 48 12.77 3.58 8.37
CA GLU A 48 12.56 4.78 9.18
C GLU A 48 11.36 4.66 10.14
N LEU A 49 10.51 3.62 9.99
CA LEU A 49 9.39 3.35 10.89
C LEU A 49 9.74 2.35 12.00
N CYS A 50 10.21 1.14 11.65
CA CYS A 50 10.48 0.08 12.63
C CYS A 50 11.97 -0.12 12.95
N GLY A 51 12.88 0.57 12.27
CA GLY A 51 14.32 0.45 12.49
C GLY A 51 14.99 -0.78 11.85
N ALA A 52 14.23 -1.71 11.27
CA ALA A 52 14.76 -2.93 10.67
C ALA A 52 15.76 -2.61 9.54
N THR A 53 16.90 -3.28 9.56
CA THR A 53 17.88 -3.24 8.47
C THR A 53 17.58 -4.31 7.42
N TYR A 54 18.38 -4.34 6.35
CA TYR A 54 18.26 -5.39 5.33
C TYR A 54 18.60 -6.78 5.88
N GLU A 55 19.45 -6.86 6.90
CA GLU A 55 19.80 -8.09 7.59
C GLU A 55 18.61 -8.64 8.39
N ASP A 56 17.86 -7.76 9.05
CA ASP A 56 16.67 -8.10 9.83
C ASP A 56 15.51 -8.53 8.93
N ASP A 57 15.32 -7.81 7.83
CA ASP A 57 14.25 -8.03 6.87
C ASP A 57 14.84 -7.97 5.46
N LYS A 58 15.18 -9.14 4.92
CA LYS A 58 15.72 -9.32 3.55
C LYS A 58 14.75 -8.91 2.44
N SER A 59 13.64 -8.27 2.79
CA SER A 59 12.73 -7.66 1.84
C SER A 59 13.31 -6.36 1.27
N LYS A 60 12.71 -5.91 0.17
CA LYS A 60 13.11 -4.65 -0.46
C LYS A 60 12.59 -3.49 0.39
N PHE A 61 13.37 -2.41 0.45
CA PHE A 61 12.91 -1.15 1.03
C PHE A 61 12.18 -0.34 -0.02
N HIS A 62 11.06 0.23 0.38
CA HIS A 62 10.18 1.03 -0.44
C HIS A 62 10.21 2.47 0.06
N TYR A 63 10.20 3.41 -0.88
CA TYR A 63 10.03 4.82 -0.54
C TYR A 63 8.55 5.14 -0.61
N HIS A 64 7.95 5.42 0.54
CA HIS A 64 6.56 5.81 0.67
C HIS A 64 6.48 7.34 0.75
N HIS A 65 5.66 7.96 -0.11
CA HIS A 65 5.42 9.41 -0.11
C HIS A 65 3.95 9.68 0.21
N TRP A 66 3.67 10.73 0.97
CA TRP A 66 2.31 11.07 1.42
C TRP A 66 1.55 11.98 0.45
N ILE A 67 2.27 12.74 -0.37
CA ILE A 67 1.71 13.71 -1.31
C ILE A 67 2.15 13.29 -2.71
N ASP A 68 1.19 13.02 -3.59
CA ASP A 68 1.44 12.58 -4.96
C ASP A 68 2.19 13.64 -5.78
N GLU A 69 1.98 14.91 -5.45
CA GLU A 69 2.58 16.08 -6.10
C GLU A 69 3.94 16.46 -5.53
N GLU A 70 4.31 15.96 -4.33
CA GLU A 70 5.57 16.30 -3.64
C GLU A 70 6.32 15.03 -3.17
N PRO A 71 6.94 14.30 -4.11
CA PRO A 71 7.57 13.02 -3.81
C PRO A 71 8.93 13.14 -3.11
N THR A 72 9.40 14.36 -2.87
CA THR A 72 10.54 14.64 -1.99
C THR A 72 10.17 14.43 -0.51
N ILE A 73 8.88 14.44 -0.18
CA ILE A 73 8.37 14.25 1.18
C ILE A 73 7.92 12.79 1.34
N GLY A 74 8.81 11.98 1.89
CA GLY A 74 8.58 10.56 2.08
C GLY A 74 9.54 9.92 3.08
N ILE A 75 9.34 8.63 3.31
CA ILE A 75 10.16 7.77 4.16
C ILE A 75 10.52 6.46 3.48
N TRP A 76 11.69 5.93 3.82
CA TRP A 76 12.11 4.59 3.46
C TRP A 76 11.61 3.56 4.47
N VAL A 77 10.82 2.61 4.02
CA VAL A 77 10.17 1.60 4.87
C VAL A 77 10.34 0.19 4.32
N CYS A 78 10.40 -0.81 5.20
CA CYS A 78 10.35 -2.22 4.75
C CYS A 78 8.96 -2.55 4.20
N VAL A 79 8.83 -3.65 3.46
CA VAL A 79 7.56 -4.06 2.82
C VAL A 79 6.39 -4.12 3.80
N LYS A 80 6.62 -4.66 5.00
CA LYS A 80 5.57 -4.80 6.02
C LYS A 80 5.04 -3.44 6.47
N CYS A 81 5.94 -2.51 6.73
CA CYS A 81 5.59 -1.14 7.12
C CYS A 81 4.94 -0.40 5.95
N HIS A 82 5.38 -0.63 4.71
CA HIS A 82 4.76 -0.05 3.52
C HIS A 82 3.29 -0.43 3.41
N TRP A 83 2.95 -1.73 3.49
CA TRP A 83 1.57 -2.19 3.41
C TRP A 83 0.70 -1.68 4.55
N MET A 84 1.28 -1.56 5.74
CA MET A 84 0.58 -0.98 6.88
C MET A 84 0.21 0.48 6.59
N ILE A 85 1.15 1.29 6.11
CA ILE A 85 0.89 2.70 5.80
C ILE A 85 -0.12 2.82 4.67
N GLU A 86 0.02 2.03 3.58
CA GLU A 86 -0.97 2.02 2.49
C GLU A 86 -2.38 1.67 2.97
N ALA A 87 -2.50 0.73 3.92
CA ALA A 87 -3.79 0.39 4.52
C ALA A 87 -4.38 1.53 5.36
N VAL A 88 -3.54 2.34 6.00
CA VAL A 88 -3.97 3.55 6.72
C VAL A 88 -4.43 4.62 5.72
N ASP A 89 -3.61 4.92 4.71
CA ASP A 89 -3.88 5.98 3.73
C ASP A 89 -5.13 5.69 2.89
N THR A 90 -5.38 4.42 2.58
CA THR A 90 -6.59 4.00 1.86
C THR A 90 -7.84 3.92 2.76
N GLY A 91 -7.72 4.26 4.04
CA GLY A 91 -8.80 4.16 5.02
C GLY A 91 -9.20 2.72 5.37
N LEU A 92 -8.44 1.72 4.90
CA LEU A 92 -8.69 0.31 5.21
C LEU A 92 -8.53 0.03 6.71
N LEU A 93 -7.63 0.74 7.41
CA LEU A 93 -7.52 0.63 8.86
C LEU A 93 -8.83 1.04 9.56
N GLN A 94 -9.43 2.16 9.16
CA GLN A 94 -10.71 2.60 9.72
C GLN A 94 -11.81 1.57 9.44
N LYS A 95 -11.89 1.06 8.20
CA LYS A 95 -12.83 0.00 7.83
C LYS A 95 -12.62 -1.29 8.64
N TYR A 96 -11.37 -1.64 8.94
CA TYR A 96 -11.07 -2.78 9.81
C TYR A 96 -11.57 -2.55 11.23
N GLU A 97 -11.32 -1.39 11.83
CA GLU A 97 -11.81 -1.04 13.17
C GLU A 97 -13.35 -1.07 13.25
N GLU A 98 -14.05 -0.65 12.19
CA GLU A 98 -15.52 -0.75 12.08
C GLU A 98 -16.00 -2.22 12.00
N LEU A 99 -15.27 -3.08 11.30
CA LEU A 99 -15.63 -4.50 11.10
C LEU A 99 -15.25 -5.39 12.29
N LYS A 100 -14.19 -5.06 13.01
CA LYS A 100 -13.64 -5.84 14.12
C LYS A 100 -14.69 -6.33 15.14
N PRO A 101 -15.57 -5.48 15.70
CA PRO A 101 -16.57 -5.94 16.67
C PRO A 101 -17.59 -6.91 16.06
N LEU A 102 -17.89 -6.78 14.76
CA LEU A 102 -18.81 -7.69 14.06
C LEU A 102 -18.18 -9.06 13.89
N ILE A 103 -16.90 -9.10 13.51
CA ILE A 103 -16.12 -10.34 13.36
C ILE A 103 -15.98 -11.05 14.71
N GLU A 104 -15.65 -10.30 15.77
CA GLU A 104 -15.55 -10.85 17.13
C GLU A 104 -16.87 -11.45 17.60
N LYS A 105 -18.00 -10.77 17.34
CA LYS A 105 -19.35 -11.27 17.63
C LYS A 105 -19.67 -12.55 16.84
N GLU A 106 -19.37 -12.59 15.55
CA GLU A 106 -19.60 -13.77 14.72
C GLU A 106 -18.77 -14.99 15.19
N CYS A 107 -17.51 -14.75 15.54
CA CYS A 107 -16.62 -15.76 16.11
C CYS A 107 -17.18 -16.31 17.44
N ALA A 108 -17.64 -15.43 18.34
CA ALA A 108 -18.24 -15.84 19.62
C ALA A 108 -19.48 -16.72 19.41
N MET A 109 -20.37 -16.35 18.48
CA MET A 109 -21.59 -17.11 18.17
C MET A 109 -21.28 -18.50 17.59
N LYS A 110 -20.27 -18.61 16.70
CA LYS A 110 -19.83 -19.89 16.14
C LYS A 110 -19.24 -20.82 17.19
N MET A 111 -18.56 -20.28 18.20
CA MET A 111 -18.02 -21.07 19.31
C MET A 111 -19.14 -21.63 20.19
N LEU A 112 -20.18 -20.84 20.48
CA LEU A 112 -21.33 -21.29 21.28
C LEU A 112 -22.19 -22.33 20.53
N GLY A 113 -22.39 -22.16 19.23
CA GLY A 113 -23.14 -23.12 18.40
C GLY A 113 -22.47 -24.48 18.23
N ARG A 114 -21.16 -24.59 18.45
CA ARG A 114 -20.41 -25.85 18.32
C ARG A 114 -20.53 -26.77 19.54
N PHE A 115 -21.06 -26.28 20.67
CA PHE A 115 -21.28 -27.06 21.88
C PHE A 115 -22.77 -27.36 22.17
N GLY A 116 -23.69 -26.95 21.30
CA GLY A 116 -25.14 -27.00 21.54
C GLY A 116 -25.93 -28.11 20.83
N LEU A 117 -25.35 -29.30 20.62
CA LEU A 117 -26.11 -30.46 20.08
C LEU A 117 -25.74 -31.79 20.76
N LEU A 118 -25.50 -31.74 22.06
CA LEU A 118 -25.69 -32.81 23.04
C LEU A 118 -26.44 -32.07 24.15
N GLU A 119 -27.68 -32.32 24.53
CA GLU A 119 -28.42 -33.55 24.74
C GLU A 119 -29.92 -33.19 24.78
N VAL A 120 -30.81 -34.04 24.25
CA VAL A 120 -31.95 -34.64 24.99
C VAL A 120 -32.33 -35.92 24.25
N VAL A 121 -31.57 -36.99 24.48
CA VAL A 121 -32.07 -38.36 24.30
C VAL A 121 -32.15 -38.95 25.69
N ASN A 122 -33.25 -38.72 26.39
CA ASN A 122 -33.68 -39.51 27.55
C ASN A 122 -35.15 -39.18 27.83
N GLY A 123 -36.03 -40.14 27.55
CA GLY A 123 -37.46 -40.09 27.81
C GLY A 123 -38.22 -40.96 26.83
#